data_AF-A0A7C2YQ38-F1
#
_entry.id   AF-A0A7C2YQ38-F1
#
_cell.length_a   1.000
_cell.length_b   1.000
_cell.length_c   1.000
_cell.angle_alpha   90.00
_cell.angle_beta   90.00
_cell.angle_gamma   90.00
#
_symmetry.space_group_name_H-M   'P 1'
#
loop_
_entity.id
_entity.type
_entity.pdbx_description
1 polymer ?
#
loop_
_entity_poly.entity_id
_entity_poly.type
_entity_poly.pdbx_seq_one_letter_code
_entity_poly.pdbx_strand_id
1 'polypeptide(L)'
;MWKNYLKISNFLRVKVILFVLLFYLFFGFKGAEALDFFECYNKAKAYDPKYLSVYYEYRASLTFPQQALASLLPQVEFSYLRRNYRFITAPYYYTDYTADTSAINLRQAILNIPNIIEYKQNDIRSDMGEKKLNYATQELIKRVADAYFEVLYYEEALRVIEEEKKAIFEQLKMIKKLFEAGEATLTDVHDVEARYSSIQFRLIEAEKNLYTAKNNLRRIIGEEPIALARLGEEVYFPEPKPSNIDEWIKIAKENSNVVKYYSLAKDIAEYEIKKQTFENLPKIDFVAGYIKTNTLEYLKTASIDYYIFGIQINF
;
A
#
# COMPACT_ATOMS: atom_id res chain seq x y z
N MET A 1 45.35 -42.13 36.97
CA MET A 1 44.36 -41.98 35.88
C MET A 1 43.37 -40.81 36.05
N TRP A 2 43.48 -39.94 37.07
CA TRP A 2 42.48 -38.88 37.32
C TRP A 2 42.88 -37.44 36.94
N LYS A 3 44.11 -37.20 36.47
CA LYS A 3 44.58 -35.83 36.12
C LYS A 3 44.23 -35.36 34.69
N ASN A 4 43.80 -36.25 33.80
CA ASN A 4 43.53 -35.90 32.39
C ASN A 4 42.08 -35.43 32.13
N TYR A 5 41.12 -35.74 33.01
CA TYR A 5 39.73 -35.34 32.82
C TYR A 5 39.45 -33.86 33.17
N LEU A 6 40.21 -33.26 34.10
CA LEU A 6 40.08 -31.85 34.45
C LEU A 6 40.65 -30.88 33.41
N LYS A 7 41.59 -31.31 32.55
CA LYS A 7 42.11 -30.48 31.45
C LYS A 7 41.14 -30.39 30.27
N ILE A 8 40.34 -31.42 30.03
CA ILE A 8 39.41 -31.48 28.90
C ILE A 8 38.16 -30.61 29.15
N SER A 9 37.70 -30.49 30.41
CA SER A 9 36.54 -29.64 30.75
C SER A 9 36.82 -28.14 30.62
N ASN A 10 38.04 -27.69 30.98
CA ASN A 10 38.45 -26.30 30.78
C ASN A 10 38.65 -25.97 29.30
N PHE A 11 39.15 -26.92 28.50
CA PHE A 11 39.34 -26.71 27.06
C PHE A 11 38.00 -26.62 26.30
N LEU A 12 36.99 -27.41 26.70
CA LEU A 12 35.63 -27.28 26.15
C LEU A 12 34.94 -25.99 26.60
N ARG A 13 35.08 -25.57 27.88
CA ARG A 13 34.51 -24.30 28.36
C ARG A 13 35.08 -23.10 27.63
N VAL A 14 36.39 -23.06 27.40
CA VAL A 14 37.05 -21.97 26.67
C VAL A 14 36.58 -21.93 25.21
N LYS A 15 36.42 -23.07 24.54
CA LYS A 15 35.88 -23.13 23.17
C LYS A 15 34.42 -22.71 23.08
N VAL A 16 33.57 -23.07 24.05
CA VAL A 16 32.17 -22.64 24.10
C VAL A 16 32.08 -21.13 24.35
N ILE A 17 32.90 -20.57 25.24
CA ILE A 17 32.97 -19.12 25.49
C ILE A 17 33.47 -18.36 24.25
N LEU A 18 34.50 -18.88 23.57
CA LEU A 18 34.98 -18.33 22.30
C LEU A 18 33.94 -18.43 21.18
N PHE A 19 33.16 -19.51 21.12
CA PHE A 19 32.11 -19.68 20.12
C PHE A 19 30.91 -18.75 20.38
N VAL A 20 30.55 -18.51 21.65
CA VAL A 20 29.51 -17.53 22.02
C VAL A 20 29.98 -16.09 21.75
N LEU A 21 31.25 -15.77 21.99
CA LEU A 21 31.85 -14.47 21.64
C LEU A 21 31.94 -14.26 20.12
N LEU A 22 32.29 -15.29 19.34
CA LEU A 22 32.28 -15.25 17.88
C LEU A 22 30.86 -15.18 17.30
N PHE A 23 29.87 -15.79 17.95
CA PHE A 23 28.46 -15.69 17.56
C PHE A 23 27.90 -14.28 17.80
N TYR A 24 28.32 -13.61 18.89
CA TYR A 24 28.02 -12.20 19.16
C TYR A 24 28.73 -11.22 18.21
N LEU A 25 29.87 -11.60 17.65
CA LEU A 25 30.59 -10.81 16.62
C LEU A 25 30.00 -10.98 15.21
N PHE A 26 29.36 -12.12 14.91
CA PHE A 26 28.73 -12.39 13.62
C PHE A 26 27.25 -12.00 13.54
N PHE A 27 26.50 -12.04 14.65
CA PHE A 27 25.23 -11.33 14.75
C PHE A 27 25.52 -9.88 15.09
N GLY A 28 25.87 -9.13 14.05
CA GLY A 28 26.18 -7.71 14.16
C GLY A 28 25.19 -7.00 15.08
N PHE A 29 25.74 -6.29 16.06
CA PHE A 29 25.08 -5.15 16.66
C PHE A 29 24.59 -4.28 15.49
N LYS A 30 23.31 -4.41 15.12
CA LYS A 30 22.63 -3.26 14.55
C LYS A 30 22.64 -2.26 15.68
N GLY A 31 23.57 -1.31 15.62
CA GLY A 31 23.49 -0.13 16.45
C GLY A 31 22.05 0.36 16.36
N ALA A 32 21.47 0.68 17.51
CA ALA A 32 20.24 1.46 17.55
C ALA A 32 20.60 2.86 17.02
N GLU A 33 20.81 2.97 15.71
CA GLU A 33 20.95 4.23 15.03
C GLU A 33 19.58 4.90 15.06
N ALA A 34 19.59 6.19 15.38
CA ALA A 34 18.38 6.96 15.42
C ALA A 34 17.76 6.96 14.01
N LEU A 35 16.47 6.68 13.92
CA LEU A 35 15.74 6.63 12.66
C LEU A 35 15.80 8.00 11.98
N ASP A 36 16.37 8.02 10.78
CA ASP A 36 16.35 9.19 9.92
C ASP A 36 15.02 9.29 9.15
N PHE A 37 14.68 10.50 8.68
CA PHE A 37 13.49 10.76 7.89
C PHE A 37 13.37 9.80 6.68
N PHE A 38 14.46 9.58 5.96
CA PHE A 38 14.44 8.69 4.78
C PHE A 38 14.19 7.22 5.16
N GLU A 39 14.67 6.78 6.32
CA GLU A 39 14.38 5.45 6.83
C GLU A 39 12.92 5.30 7.24
N CYS A 40 12.37 6.31 7.93
CA CYS A 40 10.94 6.37 8.24
C CYS A 40 10.08 6.31 6.98
N TYR A 41 10.45 7.07 5.94
CA TYR A 41 9.75 7.04 4.65
C TYR A 41 9.83 5.68 3.96
N ASN A 42 11.01 5.06 3.92
CA ASN A 42 11.19 3.73 3.33
C ASN A 42 10.37 2.66 4.06
N LYS A 43 10.32 2.70 5.39
CA LYS A 43 9.45 1.84 6.20
C LYS A 43 7.98 2.13 5.92
N ALA A 44 7.58 3.40 5.87
CA ALA A 44 6.21 3.79 5.58
C ALA A 44 5.70 3.23 4.24
N LYS A 45 6.54 3.16 3.20
CA LYS A 45 6.16 2.53 1.93
C LYS A 45 5.77 1.04 2.06
N ALA A 46 6.31 0.34 3.07
CA ALA A 46 6.05 -1.08 3.30
C ALA A 46 4.89 -1.34 4.26
N TYR A 47 4.51 -0.36 5.09
CA TYR A 47 3.54 -0.57 6.18
C TYR A 47 2.32 0.36 6.14
N ASP A 48 2.40 1.55 5.52
CA ASP A 48 1.27 2.50 5.49
C ASP A 48 0.11 1.94 4.65
N PRO A 49 -1.06 1.62 5.27
CA PRO A 49 -2.15 0.99 4.54
C PRO A 49 -2.75 1.89 3.45
N LYS A 50 -2.72 3.21 3.65
CA LYS A 50 -3.23 4.18 2.67
C LYS A 50 -2.41 4.15 1.39
N TYR A 51 -1.08 4.15 1.50
CA TYR A 51 -0.18 4.01 0.36
C TYR A 51 -0.28 2.61 -0.28
N LEU A 52 -0.26 1.54 0.52
CA LEU A 52 -0.32 0.17 0.02
C LEU A 52 -1.61 -0.10 -0.77
N SER A 53 -2.77 0.42 -0.32
CA SER A 53 -4.03 0.32 -1.06
C SER A 53 -3.89 0.84 -2.48
N VAL A 54 -3.36 2.06 -2.64
CA VAL A 54 -3.19 2.69 -3.96
C VAL A 54 -2.09 1.98 -4.77
N TYR A 55 -1.04 1.48 -4.13
CA TYR A 55 -0.01 0.69 -4.79
C TYR A 55 -0.56 -0.59 -5.40
N TYR A 56 -1.41 -1.34 -4.68
CA TYR A 56 -2.03 -2.54 -5.22
C TYR A 56 -3.12 -2.25 -6.25
N GLU A 57 -3.83 -1.12 -6.13
CA GLU A 57 -4.71 -0.63 -7.20
C GLU A 57 -3.93 -0.32 -8.49
N TYR A 58 -2.77 0.34 -8.38
CA TYR A 58 -1.88 0.56 -9.52
C TYR A 58 -1.40 -0.77 -10.13
N ARG A 59 -0.97 -1.72 -9.30
CA ARG A 59 -0.58 -3.07 -9.76
C ARG A 59 -1.70 -3.77 -10.51
N ALA A 60 -2.95 -3.65 -10.05
CA ALA A 60 -4.10 -4.16 -10.75
C ALA A 60 -4.32 -3.44 -12.09
N SER A 61 -4.14 -2.11 -12.13
CA SER A 61 -4.31 -1.32 -13.34
C SER A 61 -3.34 -1.69 -14.47
N LEU A 62 -2.13 -2.15 -14.14
CA LEU A 62 -1.16 -2.67 -15.13
C LEU A 62 -1.66 -3.90 -15.90
N THR A 63 -2.67 -4.60 -15.37
CA THR A 63 -3.25 -5.78 -16.02
C THR A 63 -4.36 -5.43 -17.01
N PHE A 64 -4.94 -4.22 -16.92
CA PHE A 64 -6.06 -3.82 -17.77
C PHE A 64 -5.75 -3.86 -19.27
N PRO A 65 -4.57 -3.39 -19.76
CA PRO A 65 -4.25 -3.45 -21.18
C PRO A 65 -4.20 -4.90 -21.69
N GLN A 66 -3.68 -5.83 -20.89
CA GLN A 66 -3.60 -7.25 -21.24
C GLN A 66 -4.99 -7.91 -21.25
N GLN A 67 -5.84 -7.59 -20.29
CA GLN A 67 -7.22 -8.06 -20.27
C GLN A 67 -8.01 -7.58 -21.49
N ALA A 68 -7.84 -6.31 -21.87
CA ALA A 68 -8.47 -5.76 -23.05
C ALA A 68 -7.91 -6.36 -24.35
N LEU A 69 -6.59 -6.59 -24.41
CA LEU A 69 -5.95 -7.26 -25.54
C LEU A 69 -6.47 -8.68 -25.73
N ALA A 70 -6.77 -9.42 -24.66
CA ALA A 70 -7.31 -10.77 -24.75
C ALA A 70 -8.59 -10.82 -25.61
N SER A 71 -9.45 -9.80 -25.54
CA SER A 71 -10.67 -9.71 -26.36
C SER A 71 -10.41 -9.57 -27.88
N LEU A 72 -9.18 -9.22 -28.26
CA LEU A 72 -8.71 -9.10 -29.65
C LEU A 72 -7.91 -10.32 -30.11
N LEU A 73 -7.59 -11.25 -29.20
CA LEU A 73 -6.86 -12.48 -29.49
C LEU A 73 -7.81 -13.67 -29.70
N PRO A 74 -7.32 -14.81 -30.23
CA PRO A 74 -8.17 -15.96 -30.45
C PRO A 74 -8.59 -16.55 -29.11
N GLN A 75 -9.90 -16.64 -28.89
CA GLN A 75 -10.51 -17.25 -27.72
C GLN A 75 -10.80 -18.71 -28.05
N VAL A 76 -10.24 -19.64 -27.28
CA VAL A 76 -10.47 -21.07 -27.41
C VAL A 76 -11.18 -21.56 -26.15
N GLU A 77 -12.35 -22.14 -26.33
CA GLU A 77 -13.16 -22.71 -25.24
C GLU A 77 -13.34 -24.21 -25.46
N PHE A 78 -13.06 -25.01 -24.44
CA PHE A 78 -13.45 -26.41 -24.37
C PHE A 78 -14.60 -26.57 -23.39
N SER A 79 -15.64 -27.28 -23.81
CA SER A 79 -16.76 -27.65 -22.94
C SER A 79 -17.05 -29.14 -23.05
N TYR A 80 -17.44 -29.72 -21.92
CA TYR A 80 -17.99 -31.07 -21.83
C TYR A 80 -19.30 -31.00 -21.05
N LEU A 81 -20.33 -31.61 -21.60
CA LEU A 81 -21.68 -31.54 -21.06
C LEU A 81 -22.34 -32.90 -21.13
N ARG A 82 -22.82 -33.37 -19.97
CA ARG A 82 -23.66 -34.56 -19.88
C ARG A 82 -25.09 -34.14 -19.58
N ARG A 83 -26.03 -34.52 -20.45
CA ARG A 83 -27.46 -34.23 -20.32
C ARG A 83 -28.22 -35.53 -20.17
N ASN A 84 -29.10 -35.59 -19.18
CA ASN A 84 -30.04 -36.69 -19.00
C ASN A 84 -31.41 -36.21 -19.47
N TYR A 85 -31.94 -36.82 -20.52
CA TYR A 85 -33.26 -36.51 -21.04
C TYR A 85 -34.26 -37.51 -20.46
N ARG A 86 -35.22 -37.00 -19.69
CA ARG A 86 -36.35 -37.76 -19.15
C ARG A 86 -37.63 -37.31 -19.83
N PHE A 87 -38.28 -38.21 -20.55
CA PHE A 87 -39.52 -37.91 -21.25
C PHE A 87 -40.72 -38.15 -20.33
N ILE A 88 -41.45 -37.08 -19.99
CA ILE A 88 -42.67 -37.15 -19.17
C ILE A 88 -43.89 -37.48 -20.03
N THR A 89 -43.93 -36.97 -21.27
CA THR A 89 -44.96 -37.30 -22.27
C THR A 89 -44.31 -37.32 -23.65
N ALA A 90 -44.22 -38.50 -24.25
CA ALA A 90 -43.69 -38.69 -25.59
C ALA A 90 -44.35 -39.92 -26.24
N PRO A 91 -44.32 -40.04 -27.59
CA PRO A 91 -44.74 -41.26 -28.26
C PRO A 91 -44.00 -42.49 -27.72
N TYR A 92 -44.65 -43.67 -27.74
CA TYR A 92 -44.15 -44.91 -27.13
C TYR A 92 -42.73 -45.36 -27.59
N TYR A 93 -42.27 -44.88 -28.73
CA TYR A 93 -40.95 -45.20 -29.28
C TYR A 93 -39.82 -44.26 -28.80
N TYR A 94 -40.13 -43.21 -28.02
CA TYR A 94 -39.13 -42.41 -27.33
C TYR A 94 -38.86 -42.99 -25.94
N THR A 95 -37.59 -43.13 -25.59
CA THR A 95 -37.15 -43.51 -24.24
C THR A 95 -36.17 -42.48 -23.72
N ASP A 96 -36.08 -42.40 -22.40
CA ASP A 96 -35.04 -41.67 -21.69
C ASP A 96 -33.66 -42.05 -22.23
N TYR A 97 -32.80 -41.05 -22.39
CA TYR A 97 -31.43 -41.27 -22.84
C TYR A 97 -30.49 -40.25 -22.19
N THR A 98 -29.21 -40.62 -22.17
CA THR A 98 -28.14 -39.71 -21.76
C THR A 98 -27.39 -39.24 -23.00
N ALA A 99 -27.01 -37.96 -23.06
CA ALA A 99 -26.15 -37.43 -24.11
C ALA A 99 -24.90 -36.81 -23.51
N ASP A 100 -23.74 -37.24 -24.01
CA ASP A 100 -22.44 -36.63 -23.74
C ASP A 100 -22.07 -35.76 -24.94
N THR A 101 -21.80 -34.47 -24.71
CA THR A 101 -21.39 -33.51 -25.74
C THR A 101 -20.04 -32.92 -25.34
N SER A 102 -19.01 -33.09 -26.17
CA SER A 102 -17.77 -32.33 -26.06
C SER A 102 -17.66 -31.33 -27.20
N ALA A 103 -17.24 -30.11 -26.91
CA ALA A 103 -17.08 -29.06 -27.91
C ALA A 103 -15.78 -28.28 -27.69
N ILE A 104 -15.06 -28.02 -28.77
CA ILE A 104 -13.98 -27.04 -28.83
C ILE A 104 -14.47 -25.92 -29.75
N ASN A 105 -14.52 -24.69 -29.26
CA ASN A 105 -14.90 -23.52 -30.03
C ASN A 105 -13.74 -22.53 -30.05
N LEU A 106 -13.46 -21.99 -31.23
CA LEU A 106 -12.50 -20.92 -31.48
C LEU A 106 -13.26 -19.70 -32.00
N ARG A 107 -13.05 -18.54 -31.38
CA ARG A 107 -13.55 -17.24 -31.84
C ARG A 107 -12.40 -16.25 -31.93
N GLN A 108 -12.25 -15.61 -33.08
CA GLN A 108 -11.26 -14.54 -33.30
C GLN A 108 -11.97 -13.32 -33.87
N ALA A 109 -11.90 -12.19 -33.18
CA ALA A 109 -12.36 -10.92 -33.73
C ALA A 109 -11.42 -10.50 -34.87
N ILE A 110 -11.94 -10.43 -36.11
CA ILE A 110 -11.17 -9.92 -37.26
C ILE A 110 -11.29 -8.39 -37.28
N LEU A 111 -12.52 -7.90 -37.14
CA LEU A 111 -12.82 -6.47 -37.13
C LEU A 111 -13.83 -6.17 -36.02
N ASN A 112 -13.35 -5.58 -34.92
CA ASN A 112 -14.16 -5.08 -33.83
C ASN A 112 -13.56 -3.76 -33.33
N ILE A 113 -14.02 -2.64 -33.91
CA ILE A 113 -13.54 -1.30 -33.58
C ILE A 113 -13.79 -0.95 -32.11
N PRO A 114 -14.96 -1.24 -31.50
CA PRO A 114 -15.16 -1.06 -30.07
C PRO A 114 -14.11 -1.75 -29.19
N ASN A 115 -13.74 -3.00 -29.46
CA ASN A 115 -12.72 -3.71 -28.68
C ASN A 115 -11.32 -3.08 -28.84
N ILE A 116 -10.98 -2.59 -30.04
CA ILE A 116 -9.70 -1.90 -30.28
C ILE A 116 -9.64 -0.58 -29.50
N ILE A 117 -10.74 0.17 -29.48
CA ILE A 117 -10.83 1.41 -28.70
C ILE A 117 -10.75 1.11 -27.20
N GLU A 118 -11.42 0.05 -26.75
CA GLU A 118 -11.37 -0.39 -25.36
C GLU A 118 -9.96 -0.80 -24.92
N TYR A 119 -9.18 -1.44 -25.79
CA TYR A 119 -7.76 -1.68 -25.53
C TYR A 119 -7.00 -0.38 -25.26
N LYS A 120 -7.18 0.65 -26.09
CA LYS A 120 -6.56 1.97 -25.89
C LYS A 120 -7.05 2.67 -24.61
N GLN A 121 -8.34 2.57 -24.29
CA GLN A 121 -8.87 3.12 -23.04
C GLN A 121 -8.22 2.45 -21.82
N ASN A 122 -8.02 1.13 -21.86
CA ASN A 122 -7.40 0.40 -20.76
C ASN A 122 -5.89 0.69 -20.61
N ASP A 123 -5.20 1.00 -21.70
CA ASP A 123 -3.84 1.56 -21.67
C ASP A 123 -3.79 2.88 -20.89
N ILE A 124 -4.70 3.81 -21.22
CA ILE A 124 -4.83 5.09 -20.51
C ILE A 124 -5.23 4.89 -19.03
N ARG A 125 -6.09 3.90 -18.71
CA ARG A 125 -6.44 3.56 -17.32
C ARG A 125 -5.23 3.08 -16.52
N SER A 126 -4.29 2.37 -17.14
CA SER A 126 -3.02 1.99 -16.52
C SER A 126 -2.19 3.23 -16.17
N ASP A 127 -2.06 4.18 -17.10
CA ASP A 127 -1.36 5.45 -16.86
C ASP A 127 -2.03 6.29 -15.76
N MET A 128 -3.36 6.30 -15.69
CA MET A 128 -4.10 6.92 -14.59
C MET A 128 -3.77 6.30 -13.24
N GLY A 129 -3.62 4.98 -13.18
CA GLY A 129 -3.16 4.26 -11.99
C GLY A 129 -1.78 4.74 -11.53
N GLU A 130 -0.87 4.97 -12.47
CA GLU A 130 0.47 5.50 -12.19
C GLU A 130 0.40 6.92 -11.60
N LYS A 131 -0.41 7.83 -12.18
CA LYS A 131 -0.55 9.20 -11.65
C LYS A 131 -1.18 9.21 -10.26
N LYS A 132 -2.13 8.30 -10.00
CA LYS A 132 -2.71 8.09 -8.67
C LYS A 132 -1.66 7.62 -7.66
N LEU A 133 -0.80 6.67 -8.03
CA LEU A 133 0.32 6.21 -7.19
C LEU A 133 1.32 7.34 -6.90
N ASN A 134 1.69 8.12 -7.90
CA ASN A 134 2.64 9.24 -7.74
C ASN A 134 2.07 10.29 -6.78
N TYR A 135 0.78 10.62 -6.88
CA TYR A 135 0.11 11.48 -5.91
C TYR A 135 0.08 10.89 -4.50
N ALA A 136 -0.28 9.60 -4.37
CA ALA A 136 -0.28 8.92 -3.07
C ALA A 136 1.12 8.85 -2.44
N THR A 137 2.17 8.80 -3.26
CA THR A 137 3.57 8.86 -2.82
C THR A 137 3.91 10.24 -2.25
N GLN A 138 3.50 11.32 -2.91
CA GLN A 138 3.67 12.70 -2.40
C GLN A 138 2.94 12.90 -1.07
N GLU A 139 1.72 12.39 -0.97
CA GLU A 139 0.92 12.39 0.26
C GLU A 139 1.58 11.56 1.38
N LEU A 140 2.20 10.42 1.06
CA LEU A 140 2.95 9.62 2.02
C LEU A 140 4.15 10.40 2.57
N ILE A 141 4.94 11.03 1.68
CA ILE A 141 6.10 11.86 2.06
C ILE A 141 5.67 12.95 3.04
N LYS A 142 4.58 13.68 2.71
CA LYS A 142 4.04 14.73 3.57
C LYS A 142 3.62 14.18 4.93
N ARG A 143 2.85 13.09 4.98
CA ARG A 143 2.40 12.48 6.24
C ARG A 143 3.55 12.02 7.12
N VAL A 144 4.59 11.42 6.52
CA VAL A 144 5.80 11.01 7.25
C VAL A 144 6.53 12.23 7.79
N ALA A 145 6.67 13.29 6.99
CA ALA A 145 7.34 14.52 7.42
C ALA A 145 6.60 15.19 8.58
N ASP A 146 5.28 15.37 8.45
CA ASP A 146 4.43 15.95 9.49
C ASP A 146 4.57 15.16 10.80
N ALA A 147 4.45 13.83 10.75
CA ALA A 147 4.55 12.98 11.96
C ALA A 147 5.96 12.92 12.54
N TYR A 148 7.00 12.89 11.71
CA TYR A 148 8.40 12.87 12.14
C TYR A 148 8.78 14.15 12.88
N PHE A 149 8.48 15.32 12.29
CA PHE A 149 8.77 16.60 12.92
C PHE A 149 7.85 16.90 14.10
N GLU A 150 6.61 16.39 14.12
CA GLU A 150 5.74 16.46 15.30
C GLU A 150 6.35 15.72 16.51
N VAL A 151 6.93 14.53 16.31
CA VAL A 151 7.64 13.83 17.39
C VAL A 151 8.84 14.65 17.87
N LEU A 152 9.69 15.14 16.96
CA LEU A 152 10.85 15.95 17.34
C LEU A 152 10.44 17.22 18.10
N TYR A 153 9.37 17.87 17.68
CA TYR A 153 8.81 19.04 18.37
C TYR A 153 8.38 18.71 19.80
N TYR A 154 7.63 17.63 20.01
CA TYR A 154 7.18 17.26 21.36
C TYR A 154 8.28 16.68 22.24
N GLU A 155 9.31 16.06 21.67
CA GLU A 155 10.52 15.70 22.44
C GLU A 155 11.23 16.94 22.98
N GLU A 156 11.34 17.98 22.16
CA GLU A 156 11.94 19.25 22.56
C GLU A 156 11.06 20.01 23.56
N ALA A 157 9.75 20.05 23.34
CA ALA A 157 8.81 20.69 24.27
C ALA A 157 8.83 20.02 25.65
N LEU A 158 8.93 18.68 25.69
CA LEU A 158 9.09 17.93 26.94
C LEU A 158 10.40 18.31 27.64
N ARG A 159 11.51 18.34 26.90
CA ARG A 159 12.82 18.75 27.44
C ARG A 159 12.78 20.16 28.05
N VAL A 160 12.16 21.12 27.36
CA VAL A 160 12.01 22.50 27.86
C VAL A 160 11.21 22.54 29.17
N ILE A 161 10.11 21.78 29.26
CA ILE A 161 9.28 21.73 30.48
C ILE A 161 10.01 21.03 31.63
N GLU A 162 10.81 20.01 31.35
CA GLU A 162 11.66 19.36 32.35
C GLU A 162 12.71 20.31 32.93
N GLU A 163 13.34 21.14 32.10
CA GLU A 163 14.28 22.17 32.56
C GLU A 163 13.56 23.29 33.32
N GLU A 164 12.38 23.72 32.87
CA GLU A 164 11.54 24.69 33.58
C GLU A 164 11.16 24.17 34.97
N LYS A 165 10.79 22.88 35.09
CA LYS A 165 10.51 22.20 36.36
C LYS A 165 11.71 22.22 37.29
N LYS A 166 12.92 21.98 36.79
CA LYS A 166 14.16 22.04 37.59
C LYS A 166 14.40 23.46 38.10
N ALA A 167 14.26 24.47 37.23
CA ALA A 167 14.44 25.87 37.59
C ALA A 167 13.44 26.32 38.68
N ILE A 168 12.14 26.04 38.51
CA ILE A 168 11.12 26.44 39.49
C ILE A 168 11.25 25.65 40.81
N PHE A 169 11.79 24.44 40.78
CA PHE A 169 12.10 23.66 41.98
C PHE A 169 13.25 24.29 42.79
N GLU A 170 14.31 24.76 42.13
CA GLU A 170 15.39 25.50 42.81
C GLU A 170 14.89 26.84 43.37
N GLN A 171 14.02 27.54 42.63
CA GLN A 171 13.36 28.75 43.14
C GLN A 171 12.50 28.46 44.38
N LEU A 172 11.77 27.33 44.38
CA LEU A 172 10.99 26.89 45.54
C LEU A 172 11.87 26.60 46.76
N LYS A 173 13.03 25.97 46.57
CA LYS A 173 14.00 25.77 47.67
C LYS A 173 14.52 27.08 48.21
N MET A 174 14.82 28.04 47.33
CA MET A 174 15.31 29.36 47.72
C MET A 174 14.26 30.11 48.54
N ILE A 175 13.01 30.18 48.08
CA ILE A 175 11.96 30.93 48.79
C ILE A 175 11.63 30.30 50.15
N LYS A 176 11.70 28.97 50.27
CA LYS A 176 11.54 28.27 51.57
C LYS A 176 12.64 28.66 52.57
N LYS A 177 13.89 28.75 52.12
CA LYS A 177 15.00 29.21 52.98
C LYS A 177 14.84 30.68 53.41
N LEU A 178 14.40 31.54 52.49
CA LEU A 178 14.13 32.95 52.82
C LEU A 178 12.97 33.09 53.81
N PHE A 179 11.93 32.27 53.69
CA PHE A 179 10.84 32.21 54.66
C PHE A 179 11.32 31.74 56.04
N GLU A 180 12.16 30.70 56.10
CA GLU A 180 12.79 30.23 57.35
C GLU A 180 13.68 31.30 58.02
N ALA A 181 14.31 32.15 57.21
CA ALA A 181 15.10 33.29 57.67
C ALA A 181 14.24 34.54 58.01
N GLY A 182 12.94 34.51 57.73
CA GLY A 182 12.01 35.64 57.95
C GLY A 182 12.06 36.74 56.88
N GLU A 183 12.74 36.52 55.75
CA GLU A 183 12.89 37.47 54.65
C GLU A 183 11.81 37.33 53.54
N ALA A 184 11.03 36.25 53.55
CA ALA A 184 9.91 36.03 52.64
C ALA A 184 8.61 35.72 53.40
N THR A 185 7.46 35.92 52.76
CA THR A 185 6.15 35.66 53.38
C THR A 185 5.65 34.24 53.07
N LEU A 186 4.70 33.74 53.88
CA LEU A 186 4.05 32.45 53.61
C LEU A 186 3.31 32.46 52.26
N THR A 187 2.77 33.61 51.87
CA THR A 187 2.12 33.81 50.57
C THR A 187 3.10 33.60 49.42
N ASP A 188 4.34 34.11 49.52
CA ASP A 188 5.37 33.92 48.49
C ASP A 188 5.72 32.43 48.31
N VAL A 189 5.77 31.66 49.40
CA VAL A 189 6.00 30.21 49.33
C VAL A 189 4.86 29.52 48.59
N HIS A 190 3.61 29.80 48.96
CA HIS A 190 2.45 29.20 48.32
C HIS A 190 2.30 29.60 46.84
N ASP A 191 2.66 30.82 46.46
CA ASP A 191 2.67 31.26 45.07
C ASP A 191 3.66 30.45 44.22
N VAL A 192 4.87 30.20 44.74
CA VAL A 192 5.86 29.36 44.03
C VAL A 192 5.45 27.88 44.04
N GLU A 193 4.83 27.37 45.11
CA GLU A 193 4.27 26.00 45.15
C GLU A 193 3.16 25.79 44.12
N ALA A 194 2.27 26.79 43.94
CA ALA A 194 1.22 26.76 42.94
C ALA A 194 1.81 26.75 41.52
N ARG A 195 2.84 27.58 41.26
CA ARG A 195 3.58 27.57 39.99
C ARG A 195 4.25 26.21 39.74
N TYR A 196 4.93 25.65 40.73
CA TYR A 196 5.56 24.34 40.61
C TYR A 196 4.54 23.24 40.27
N SER A 197 3.38 23.25 40.94
CA SER A 197 2.27 22.33 40.66
C SER A 197 1.70 22.50 39.24
N SER A 198 1.61 23.74 38.75
CA SER A 198 1.21 24.03 37.36
C SER A 198 2.22 23.47 36.34
N ILE A 199 3.53 23.58 36.61
CA ILE A 199 4.57 22.97 35.76
C ILE A 199 4.49 21.44 35.79
N GLN A 200 4.20 20.83 36.94
CA GLN A 200 3.98 19.38 37.00
C GLN A 200 2.80 18.93 36.14
N PHE A 201 1.71 19.70 36.10
CA PHE A 201 0.59 19.42 35.21
C PHE A 201 0.99 19.53 33.74
N ARG A 202 1.71 20.59 33.36
CA ARG A 202 2.23 20.77 31.99
C ARG A 202 3.17 19.64 31.56
N LEU A 203 3.95 19.08 32.49
CA LEU A 203 4.82 17.93 32.23
C LEU A 203 3.99 16.70 31.79
N ILE A 204 2.93 16.38 32.51
CA ILE A 204 2.03 15.25 32.18
C ILE A 204 1.39 15.47 30.80
N GLU A 205 0.97 16.70 30.49
CA GLU A 205 0.43 17.04 29.18
C GLU A 205 1.46 16.88 28.06
N ALA A 206 2.70 17.31 28.28
CA ALA A 206 3.79 17.15 27.32
C ALA A 206 4.14 15.67 27.07
N GLU A 207 4.21 14.86 28.13
CA GLU A 207 4.41 13.41 28.03
C GLU A 207 3.30 12.74 27.20
N LYS A 208 2.05 13.11 27.45
CA LYS A 208 0.90 12.63 26.68
C LYS A 208 1.00 13.03 25.21
N ASN A 209 1.34 14.29 24.92
CA ASN A 209 1.45 14.78 23.55
C ASN A 209 2.57 14.05 22.79
N LEU A 210 3.72 13.85 23.43
CA LEU A 210 4.81 13.05 22.86
C LEU A 210 4.36 11.61 22.59
N TYR A 211 3.66 10.99 23.53
CA TYR A 211 3.11 9.65 23.35
C TYR A 211 2.13 9.58 22.16
N THR A 212 1.24 10.56 22.01
CA THR A 212 0.34 10.63 20.85
C THR A 212 1.10 10.80 19.52
N ALA A 213 2.11 11.67 19.49
CA ALA A 213 2.93 11.88 18.30
C ALA A 213 3.70 10.60 17.90
N LYS A 214 4.32 9.90 18.87
CA LYS A 214 5.00 8.62 18.61
C LYS A 214 4.06 7.55 18.08
N ASN A 215 2.83 7.47 18.61
CA ASN A 215 1.82 6.55 18.10
C ASN A 215 1.35 6.90 16.69
N ASN A 216 1.23 8.19 16.36
CA ASN A 216 0.89 8.63 15.01
C ASN A 216 1.96 8.20 14.00
N LEU A 217 3.24 8.41 14.33
CA LEU A 217 4.36 7.97 13.50
C LEU A 217 4.39 6.44 13.39
N ARG A 218 4.25 5.71 14.51
CA ARG A 218 4.18 4.25 14.54
C ARG A 218 3.13 3.69 13.59
N ARG A 219 1.94 4.30 13.55
CA ARG A 219 0.86 3.87 12.65
C ARG A 219 1.25 3.96 11.18
N ILE A 220 2.12 4.89 10.81
CA ILE A 220 2.59 5.09 9.43
C ILE A 220 3.74 4.13 9.11
N ILE A 221 4.72 3.99 10.02
CA ILE A 221 5.94 3.20 9.76
C ILE A 221 5.81 1.71 10.12
N GLY A 222 4.79 1.32 10.89
CA GLY A 222 4.52 -0.07 11.28
C GLY A 222 5.31 -0.58 12.49
N GLU A 223 6.15 0.24 13.12
CA GLU A 223 7.00 -0.13 14.26
C GLU A 223 7.13 1.02 15.26
N GLU A 224 7.51 0.71 16.51
CA GLU A 224 7.72 1.71 17.55
C GLU A 224 8.98 2.54 17.26
N PRO A 225 8.87 3.89 17.14
CA PRO A 225 10.03 4.74 16.93
C PRO A 225 10.82 4.92 18.24
N ILE A 226 11.92 4.18 18.39
CA ILE A 226 12.74 4.16 19.61
C ILE A 226 13.49 5.49 19.80
N ALA A 227 14.17 5.96 18.75
CA ALA A 227 14.87 7.23 18.72
C ALA A 227 14.83 7.80 17.30
N LEU A 228 14.62 9.10 17.16
CA LEU A 228 14.67 9.81 15.88
C LEU A 228 15.94 10.67 15.81
N ALA A 229 16.51 10.79 14.62
CA ALA A 229 17.62 11.72 14.40
C ALA A 229 17.14 13.16 14.66
N ARG A 230 17.83 13.90 15.54
CA ARG A 230 17.45 15.28 15.88
C ARG A 230 17.96 16.26 14.83
N LEU A 231 17.28 17.39 14.72
CA LEU A 231 17.80 18.54 13.98
C LEU A 231 19.11 19.02 14.63
N GLY A 232 20.08 19.40 13.81
CA GLY A 232 21.30 20.05 14.30
C GLY A 232 21.00 21.41 14.95
N GLU A 233 21.95 21.95 15.70
CA GLU A 233 21.78 23.24 16.41
C GLU A 233 21.65 24.42 15.45
N GLU A 234 22.27 24.34 14.26
CA GLU A 234 22.14 25.34 13.19
C GLU A 234 21.29 24.78 12.05
N VAL A 235 20.04 25.24 11.94
CA VAL A 235 19.15 24.90 10.81
C VAL A 235 19.03 26.11 9.89
N TYR A 236 19.46 25.95 8.65
CA TYR A 236 19.27 26.96 7.60
C TYR A 236 17.93 26.73 6.88
N PHE A 237 17.07 27.74 6.89
CA PHE A 237 15.81 27.74 6.15
C PHE A 237 15.96 28.57 4.88
N PRO A 238 16.25 27.96 3.71
CA PRO A 238 16.31 28.70 2.46
C PRO A 238 14.94 29.26 2.09
N GLU A 239 14.94 30.44 1.47
CA GLU A 239 13.71 30.96 0.86
C GLU A 239 13.23 30.01 -0.26
N PRO A 240 11.91 29.84 -0.42
CA PRO A 240 11.34 29.08 -1.53
C PRO A 240 11.81 29.64 -2.87
N LYS A 241 12.27 28.75 -3.76
CA LYS A 241 12.61 29.09 -5.14
C LYS A 241 11.70 28.30 -6.08
N PRO A 242 10.87 28.95 -6.91
CA PRO A 242 10.73 30.40 -7.09
C PRO A 242 10.12 31.16 -5.91
N SER A 243 10.40 32.46 -5.81
CA SER A 243 9.75 33.34 -4.82
C SER A 243 8.36 33.81 -5.25
N ASN A 244 8.06 33.76 -6.55
CA ASN A 244 6.77 34.15 -7.12
C ASN A 244 5.77 32.99 -7.13
N ILE A 245 4.57 33.21 -6.57
CA ILE A 245 3.47 32.24 -6.55
C ILE A 245 2.97 31.87 -7.96
N ASP A 246 2.98 32.79 -8.92
CA ASP A 246 2.51 32.53 -10.29
C ASP A 246 3.38 31.48 -11.00
N GLU A 247 4.68 31.46 -10.71
CA GLU A 247 5.59 30.44 -11.21
C GLU A 247 5.27 29.07 -10.62
N TRP A 248 4.94 29.00 -9.33
CA TRP A 248 4.48 27.76 -8.71
C TRP A 248 3.16 27.27 -9.29
N ILE A 249 2.22 28.17 -9.57
CA ILE A 249 0.95 27.82 -10.24
C ILE A 249 1.23 27.23 -11.63
N LYS A 250 2.17 27.82 -12.39
CA LYS A 250 2.57 27.29 -13.70
C LYS A 250 3.19 25.90 -13.57
N ILE A 251 4.16 25.71 -12.68
CA ILE A 251 4.79 24.42 -12.41
C ILE A 251 3.74 23.38 -11.98
N ALA A 252 2.78 23.77 -11.12
CA ALA A 252 1.72 22.90 -10.65
C ALA A 252 0.78 22.47 -11.79
N LYS A 253 0.40 23.39 -12.70
CA LYS A 253 -0.41 23.05 -13.88
C LYS A 253 0.28 22.05 -14.79
N GLU A 254 1.60 22.16 -14.94
CA GLU A 254 2.40 21.28 -15.81
C GLU A 254 2.75 19.93 -15.15
N ASN A 255 2.95 19.90 -13.82
CA ASN A 255 3.51 18.74 -13.12
C ASN A 255 2.55 18.04 -12.15
N SER A 256 1.40 18.63 -11.83
CA SER A 256 0.44 18.02 -10.90
C SER A 256 -0.05 16.67 -11.41
N ASN A 257 0.18 15.63 -10.60
CA ASN A 257 -0.35 14.29 -10.84
C ASN A 257 -1.88 14.28 -10.89
N VAL A 258 -2.53 15.15 -10.10
CA VAL A 258 -3.99 15.28 -10.08
C VAL A 258 -4.51 15.85 -11.40
N VAL A 259 -3.88 16.93 -11.91
CA VAL A 259 -4.26 17.53 -13.19
C VAL A 259 -4.04 16.54 -14.34
N LYS A 260 -2.90 15.83 -14.35
CA LYS A 260 -2.60 14.78 -15.34
C LYS A 260 -3.61 13.64 -15.29
N TYR A 261 -3.98 13.17 -14.11
CA TYR A 261 -5.02 12.14 -13.93
C TYR A 261 -6.35 12.56 -14.57
N TYR A 262 -6.82 13.79 -14.31
CA TYR A 262 -8.07 14.27 -14.90
C TYR A 262 -7.97 14.57 -16.40
N SER A 263 -6.79 14.94 -16.90
CA SER A 263 -6.55 15.02 -18.35
C SER A 263 -6.72 13.66 -19.02
N LEU A 264 -6.14 12.59 -18.44
CA LEU A 264 -6.31 11.23 -18.95
C LEU A 264 -7.77 10.75 -18.82
N ALA A 265 -8.48 11.14 -17.76
CA ALA A 265 -9.90 10.85 -17.61
C ALA A 265 -10.76 11.49 -18.71
N LYS A 266 -10.41 12.71 -19.13
CA LYS A 266 -11.02 13.38 -20.29
C LYS A 266 -10.76 12.57 -21.57
N ASP A 267 -9.52 12.13 -21.78
CA ASP A 267 -9.17 11.33 -22.97
C ASP A 267 -9.95 10.00 -23.02
N ILE A 268 -10.14 9.33 -21.89
CA ILE A 268 -11.01 8.14 -21.80
C ILE A 268 -12.45 8.46 -22.22
N ALA A 269 -12.99 9.58 -21.76
CA ALA A 269 -14.35 10.00 -22.12
C ALA A 269 -14.48 10.29 -23.63
N GLU A 270 -13.47 10.90 -24.25
CA GLU A 270 -13.44 11.09 -25.70
C GLU A 270 -13.36 9.76 -26.47
N TYR A 271 -12.56 8.80 -25.98
CA TYR A 271 -12.54 7.45 -26.53
C TYR A 271 -13.87 6.71 -26.32
N GLU A 272 -14.57 6.96 -25.21
CA GLU A 272 -15.88 6.36 -24.96
C GLU A 272 -16.90 6.84 -25.99
N ILE A 273 -16.94 8.14 -26.29
CA ILE A 273 -17.79 8.68 -27.37
C ILE A 273 -17.47 7.99 -28.71
N LYS A 274 -16.19 7.83 -29.04
CA LYS A 274 -15.77 7.11 -30.25
C LYS A 274 -16.23 5.65 -30.23
N LYS A 275 -16.07 4.94 -29.11
CA LYS A 275 -16.50 3.55 -28.93
C LYS A 275 -17.99 3.40 -29.22
N GLN A 276 -18.82 4.24 -28.59
CA GLN A 276 -20.27 4.26 -28.77
C GLN A 276 -20.67 4.59 -30.21
N THR A 277 -19.96 5.52 -30.87
CA THR A 277 -20.21 5.86 -32.28
C THR A 277 -19.99 4.66 -33.21
N PHE A 278 -18.98 3.83 -32.90
CA PHE A 278 -18.63 2.65 -33.69
C PHE A 278 -19.34 1.36 -33.24
N GLU A 279 -20.20 1.42 -32.23
CA GLU A 279 -20.87 0.24 -31.69
C GLU A 279 -21.86 -0.39 -32.68
N ASN A 280 -22.48 0.45 -33.51
CA ASN A 280 -23.44 0.07 -34.55
C ASN A 280 -22.78 -0.31 -35.89
N LEU A 281 -21.45 -0.33 -35.98
CA LEU A 281 -20.79 -0.84 -37.18
C LEU A 281 -20.80 -2.38 -37.20
N PRO A 282 -20.86 -2.99 -38.40
CA PRO A 282 -20.76 -4.44 -38.51
C PRO A 282 -19.45 -4.95 -37.87
N LYS A 283 -19.58 -5.93 -36.98
CA LYS A 283 -18.47 -6.63 -36.33
C LYS A 283 -18.24 -7.96 -37.04
N ILE A 284 -17.00 -8.26 -37.36
CA ILE A 284 -16.62 -9.45 -38.14
C ILE A 284 -15.77 -10.36 -37.26
N ASP A 285 -16.29 -11.55 -36.99
CA ASP A 285 -15.60 -12.59 -36.23
C ASP A 285 -15.35 -13.82 -37.11
N PHE A 286 -14.17 -14.41 -36.99
CA PHE A 286 -13.91 -15.78 -37.43
C PHE A 286 -14.35 -16.74 -36.33
N VAL A 287 -15.16 -17.73 -36.70
CA VAL A 287 -15.61 -18.79 -35.80
C VAL A 287 -15.23 -20.15 -36.38
N ALA A 288 -14.67 -21.00 -35.53
CA ALA A 288 -14.46 -22.41 -35.84
C ALA A 288 -14.86 -23.27 -34.64
N GLY A 289 -15.33 -24.48 -34.89
CA GLY A 289 -15.81 -25.36 -33.84
C GLY A 289 -15.73 -26.81 -34.22
N TYR A 290 -15.47 -27.65 -33.23
CA TYR A 290 -15.59 -29.10 -33.31
C TYR A 290 -16.50 -29.57 -32.19
N ILE A 291 -17.63 -30.18 -32.54
CA ILE A 291 -18.62 -30.67 -31.58
C ILE A 291 -18.81 -32.15 -31.80
N LYS A 292 -18.68 -32.94 -30.74
CA LYS A 292 -18.91 -34.37 -30.75
C LYS A 292 -20.01 -34.71 -29.77
N THR A 293 -21.08 -35.33 -30.26
CA THR A 293 -22.21 -35.74 -29.43
C THR A 293 -22.40 -37.25 -29.51
N ASN A 294 -22.49 -37.89 -28.33
CA ASN A 294 -22.74 -39.31 -28.19
C ASN A 294 -23.96 -39.56 -27.31
N THR A 295 -24.93 -40.33 -27.79
CA THR A 295 -26.12 -40.72 -27.03
C THR A 295 -25.95 -42.14 -26.47
N LEU A 296 -26.15 -42.29 -25.17
CA LEU A 296 -26.07 -43.54 -24.44
C LEU A 296 -27.51 -44.05 -24.19
N GLU A 297 -27.76 -45.31 -24.58
CA GLU A 297 -28.81 -46.23 -24.07
C GLU A 297 -30.07 -46.63 -24.86
N TYR A 298 -30.38 -46.22 -26.10
CA TYR A 298 -31.43 -46.99 -26.83
C TYR A 298 -31.43 -46.96 -28.37
N LEU A 299 -30.89 -45.93 -28.97
CA LEU A 299 -30.36 -46.02 -30.32
C LEU A 299 -28.93 -45.50 -30.18
N LYS A 300 -27.93 -46.38 -30.33
CA LYS A 300 -26.56 -45.95 -30.60
C LYS A 300 -26.60 -45.25 -31.95
N THR A 301 -27.10 -44.02 -32.00
CA THR A 301 -26.84 -43.13 -33.11
C THR A 301 -25.33 -43.07 -33.20
N ALA A 302 -24.79 -43.29 -34.39
CA ALA A 302 -23.37 -43.14 -34.61
C ALA A 302 -22.92 -41.80 -34.02
N SER A 303 -21.77 -41.76 -33.36
CA SER A 303 -21.19 -40.50 -32.88
C SER A 303 -21.28 -39.47 -34.00
N ILE A 304 -21.95 -38.35 -33.72
CA ILE A 304 -22.05 -37.27 -34.70
C ILE A 304 -20.98 -36.25 -34.37
N ASP A 305 -20.08 -36.08 -35.31
CA ASP A 305 -19.00 -35.12 -35.24
C ASP A 305 -19.33 -33.97 -36.20
N TYR A 306 -19.41 -32.75 -35.68
CA TYR A 306 -19.66 -31.53 -36.44
C TYR A 306 -18.40 -30.69 -36.50
N TYR A 307 -18.02 -30.26 -37.70
CA TYR A 307 -17.00 -29.25 -37.93
C TYR A 307 -17.70 -27.99 -38.41
N ILE A 308 -17.46 -26.88 -37.73
CA ILE A 308 -18.00 -25.58 -38.07
C ILE A 308 -16.82 -24.67 -38.37
N PHE A 309 -16.86 -23.97 -39.49
CA PHE A 309 -15.94 -22.89 -39.82
C PHE A 309 -16.72 -21.84 -40.58
N GLY A 310 -16.54 -20.57 -40.22
CA GLY A 310 -17.32 -19.51 -40.83
C GLY A 310 -16.87 -18.13 -40.40
N ILE A 311 -17.40 -17.15 -41.12
CA ILE A 311 -17.31 -15.74 -40.75
C ILE A 311 -18.68 -15.35 -40.24
N GLN A 312 -18.73 -14.85 -39.01
CA GLN A 312 -19.93 -14.31 -38.39
C GLN A 312 -19.88 -12.79 -38.50
N ILE A 313 -20.95 -12.19 -39.04
CA ILE A 313 -21.12 -10.74 -39.10
C ILE A 313 -22.26 -10.37 -38.16
N ASN A 314 -21.96 -9.53 -37.17
CA ASN A 314 -22.94 -9.02 -36.21
C ASN A 314 -23.22 -7.55 -36.53
N PHE A 315 -24.50 -7.18 -36.64
CA PHE A 315 -24.97 -5.81 -36.80
C PHE A 315 -25.54 -5.30 -35.48
#